data_AF-A0A2N6FLL1-F1
#
_entry.id   AF-A0A2N6FLL1-F1
#
_cell.length_a   1.000
_cell.length_b   1.000
_cell.length_c   1.000
_cell.angle_alpha   90.00
_cell.angle_beta   90.00
_cell.angle_gamma   90.00
#
_symmetry.space_group_name_H-M   'P 1'
#
loop_
_entity.id
_entity.type
_entity.pdbx_description
1 polymer ?
#
loop_
_entity_poly.entity_id
_entity_poly.type
_entity_poly.pdbx_seq_one_letter_code
_entity_poly.pdbx_strand_id
1 'polypeptide(L)'
;MDGFDYPLGIQLWANDARASLHRQQEGYTHALLDNSSDAYRFTAVAGAAKVRDIFHAFAALLGDDAFLILEYYPEAEGSESSDVRPGPQIFYSPYLPINELLENLEPYMERMIHDGFVGFGLANNSAGAELFFSEEKVLTCFSGNHIRIMDLFSKHGLHYDPNQLFPSDFGHDHLSLLCHQRSNLPSSLAMLRDDELDYLNFCADLNDQLEMYPVDESLSFFFSGSEQTQIETVLKTHRAYEDFAEEDFGTLLLDWDDFVSECQASFEGDLWEYRQGLRIRDMIQFVADQLQTPLRDKILDIVADPDDRFRQSLVDRRKRLDTPAAPPHNDPPFWYRGVVRNQGVPLRRDLIRQGWFQA
;
A
#
# COMPACT_ATOMS: atom_id res chain seq x y z
N MET A 1 8.32 -38.59 -5.87
CA MET A 1 8.53 -37.48 -4.92
C MET A 1 7.98 -36.30 -5.64
N ASP A 2 6.79 -35.87 -5.23
CA ASP A 2 6.16 -34.73 -5.86
C ASP A 2 6.95 -33.49 -5.43
N GLY A 3 7.31 -32.65 -6.40
CA GLY A 3 8.05 -31.42 -6.15
C GLY A 3 7.21 -30.42 -5.34
N PHE A 4 7.81 -29.29 -4.99
CA PHE A 4 7.07 -28.18 -4.40
C PHE A 4 5.94 -27.70 -5.34
N ASP A 5 4.78 -27.37 -4.78
CA ASP A 5 3.58 -26.92 -5.50
C ASP A 5 3.69 -25.42 -5.85
N TYR A 6 4.55 -25.11 -6.84
CA TYR A 6 4.74 -23.74 -7.32
C TYR A 6 3.48 -23.22 -8.04
N PRO A 7 3.13 -21.94 -7.86
CA PRO A 7 2.20 -21.28 -8.77
C PRO A 7 2.74 -21.30 -10.21
N LEU A 8 1.84 -21.36 -11.20
CA LEU A 8 2.20 -21.57 -12.61
C LEU A 8 3.09 -20.46 -13.15
N GLY A 9 2.90 -19.25 -12.66
CA GLY A 9 3.63 -18.06 -13.04
C GLY A 9 5.10 -18.06 -12.61
N ILE A 10 5.56 -19.04 -11.82
CA ILE A 10 6.98 -19.19 -11.49
C ILE A 10 7.57 -20.36 -12.26
N GLN A 11 8.47 -20.06 -13.19
CA GLN A 11 9.25 -21.05 -13.91
C GLN A 11 10.71 -21.02 -13.47
N LEU A 12 11.11 -21.98 -12.63
CA LEU A 12 12.50 -22.16 -12.26
C LEU A 12 13.38 -22.52 -13.47
N TRP A 13 14.58 -21.95 -13.54
CA TRP A 13 15.58 -22.34 -14.53
C TRP A 13 15.99 -23.81 -14.35
N ALA A 14 16.38 -24.48 -15.44
CA ALA A 14 16.59 -25.93 -15.44
C ALA A 14 17.65 -26.47 -14.44
N ASN A 15 18.61 -25.63 -14.05
CA ASN A 15 19.62 -25.98 -13.05
C ASN A 15 19.06 -25.82 -11.63
N ASP A 16 18.30 -24.76 -11.39
CA ASP A 16 17.68 -24.45 -10.11
C ASP A 16 16.46 -25.33 -9.80
N ALA A 17 15.68 -25.71 -10.81
CA ALA A 17 14.58 -26.67 -10.68
C ALA A 17 15.05 -28.01 -10.06
N ARG A 18 16.26 -28.48 -10.43
CA ARG A 18 16.85 -29.69 -9.86
C ARG A 18 17.30 -29.50 -8.42
N ALA A 19 17.81 -28.32 -8.09
CA ALA A 19 18.22 -27.99 -6.72
C ALA A 19 17.00 -27.81 -5.80
N SER A 20 15.95 -27.14 -6.30
CA SER A 20 14.70 -26.86 -5.59
C SER A 20 13.93 -28.14 -5.25
N LEU A 21 13.86 -29.14 -6.14
CA LEU A 21 13.18 -30.43 -5.92
C LEU A 21 13.56 -31.14 -4.60
N HIS A 22 14.73 -30.83 -4.03
CA HIS A 22 15.21 -31.42 -2.78
C HIS A 22 15.35 -30.41 -1.64
N ARG A 23 15.13 -29.11 -1.89
CA ARG A 23 15.45 -28.03 -0.96
C ARG A 23 14.28 -27.10 -0.68
N GLN A 24 13.41 -26.84 -1.64
CA GLN A 24 12.24 -26.00 -1.40
C GLN A 24 11.23 -26.77 -0.56
N GLN A 25 10.86 -26.18 0.55
CA GLN A 25 9.77 -26.65 1.41
C GLN A 25 8.89 -25.48 1.80
N GLU A 26 7.66 -25.80 2.17
CA GLU A 26 6.76 -24.82 2.77
C GLU A 26 7.25 -24.46 4.18
N GLY A 27 7.12 -23.18 4.55
CA GLY A 27 7.55 -22.70 5.85
C GLY A 27 7.66 -21.18 5.88
N TYR A 28 8.08 -20.64 7.02
CA TYR A 28 8.20 -19.20 7.21
C TYR A 28 9.37 -18.82 8.11
N THR A 29 9.83 -17.59 7.93
CA THR A 29 10.69 -16.88 8.87
C THR A 29 9.96 -15.64 9.37
N HIS A 30 10.43 -15.07 10.48
CA HIS A 30 9.90 -13.80 10.98
C HIS A 30 10.98 -13.02 11.73
N ALA A 31 10.83 -11.71 11.74
CA ALA A 31 11.69 -10.78 12.46
C ALA A 31 10.86 -9.61 13.00
N LEU A 32 11.40 -8.90 13.99
CA LEU A 32 10.83 -7.61 14.38
C LEU A 32 10.92 -6.66 13.18
N LEU A 33 9.85 -5.89 12.94
CA LEU A 33 9.82 -4.90 11.87
C LEU A 33 10.79 -3.76 12.20
N ASP A 34 11.56 -3.33 11.20
CA ASP A 34 12.47 -2.21 11.36
C ASP A 34 11.68 -0.95 11.78
N ASN A 35 12.24 -0.18 12.72
CA ASN A 35 11.60 1.00 13.32
C ASN A 35 10.27 0.75 14.05
N SER A 36 9.95 -0.50 14.39
CA SER A 36 8.84 -0.84 15.29
C SER A 36 9.34 -1.54 16.55
N SER A 37 8.64 -1.32 17.67
CA SER A 37 8.95 -1.98 18.95
C SER A 37 8.14 -3.25 19.19
N ASP A 38 7.06 -3.43 18.43
CA ASP A 38 6.02 -4.43 18.71
C ASP A 38 5.39 -5.07 17.47
N ALA A 39 5.72 -4.61 16.26
CA ALA A 39 5.29 -5.24 15.02
C ALA A 39 6.35 -6.20 14.47
N TYR A 40 5.87 -7.27 13.85
CA TYR A 40 6.71 -8.31 13.25
C TYR A 40 6.43 -8.41 11.76
N ARG A 41 7.49 -8.63 10.98
CA ARG A 41 7.40 -9.06 9.59
C ARG A 41 7.59 -10.57 9.53
N PHE A 42 6.65 -11.24 8.89
CA PHE A 42 6.73 -12.64 8.51
C PHE A 42 6.96 -12.73 7.01
N THR A 43 7.77 -13.70 6.60
CA THR A 43 7.98 -14.05 5.19
C THR A 43 7.80 -15.55 5.06
N ALA A 44 6.84 -15.97 4.25
CA ALA A 44 6.39 -17.35 4.17
C ALA A 44 6.26 -17.83 2.73
N VAL A 45 6.49 -19.13 2.53
CA VAL A 45 6.26 -19.84 1.27
C VAL A 45 5.26 -20.94 1.53
N ALA A 46 4.19 -20.96 0.74
CA ALA A 46 3.15 -21.98 0.78
C ALA A 46 2.93 -22.52 -0.63
N GLY A 47 2.54 -23.79 -0.75
CA GLY A 47 2.10 -24.33 -2.03
C GLY A 47 0.88 -23.57 -2.55
N ALA A 48 0.76 -23.45 -3.88
CA ALA A 48 -0.31 -22.72 -4.55
C ALA A 48 -1.70 -23.12 -4.04
N ALA A 49 -1.92 -24.41 -3.79
CA ALA A 49 -3.19 -24.93 -3.27
C ALA A 49 -3.59 -24.40 -1.88
N LYS A 50 -2.64 -23.87 -1.09
CA LYS A 50 -2.90 -23.36 0.27
C LYS A 50 -3.09 -21.85 0.34
N VAL A 51 -2.65 -21.11 -0.68
CA VAL A 51 -2.62 -19.64 -0.66
C VAL A 51 -4.01 -19.08 -0.42
N ARG A 52 -5.02 -19.61 -1.12
CA ARG A 52 -6.43 -19.25 -0.91
C ARG A 52 -6.85 -19.40 0.56
N ASP A 53 -6.66 -20.59 1.13
CA ASP A 53 -7.12 -20.88 2.49
C ASP A 53 -6.41 -20.00 3.54
N ILE A 54 -5.10 -19.74 3.34
CA ILE A 54 -4.32 -18.83 4.17
C ILE A 54 -4.87 -17.41 4.08
N PHE A 55 -5.17 -16.94 2.86
CA PHE A 55 -5.72 -15.61 2.62
C PHE A 55 -7.10 -15.43 3.31
N HIS A 56 -8.01 -16.40 3.15
CA HIS A 56 -9.30 -16.39 3.85
C HIS A 56 -9.14 -16.45 5.38
N ALA A 57 -8.23 -17.28 5.88
CA ALA A 57 -7.97 -17.39 7.32
C ALA A 57 -7.41 -16.08 7.88
N PHE A 58 -6.58 -15.39 7.11
CA PHE A 58 -6.03 -14.08 7.48
C PHE A 58 -7.10 -12.99 7.48
N ALA A 59 -7.96 -12.96 6.46
CA ALA A 59 -9.09 -12.04 6.38
C ALA A 59 -9.96 -12.12 7.65
N ALA A 60 -10.23 -13.33 8.15
CA ALA A 60 -10.98 -13.53 9.39
C ALA A 60 -10.29 -12.96 10.66
N LEU A 61 -9.01 -12.57 10.59
CA LEU A 61 -8.29 -11.93 11.70
C LEU A 61 -8.44 -10.41 11.71
N LEU A 62 -8.77 -9.78 10.58
CA LEU A 62 -8.78 -8.32 10.38
C LEU A 62 -9.99 -7.63 11.02
N GLY A 63 -11.12 -8.32 11.16
CA GLY A 63 -12.34 -7.76 11.76
C GLY A 63 -13.50 -7.73 10.79
N ASP A 64 -14.15 -6.57 10.67
CA ASP A 64 -15.37 -6.40 9.87
C ASP A 64 -15.08 -5.87 8.45
N ASP A 65 -14.04 -5.05 8.30
CA ASP A 65 -13.61 -4.43 7.05
C ASP A 65 -12.10 -4.56 6.81
N ALA A 66 -11.69 -4.31 5.58
CA ALA A 66 -10.30 -4.24 5.14
C ALA A 66 -10.25 -3.45 3.82
N PHE A 67 -9.05 -3.12 3.36
CA PHE A 67 -8.84 -2.75 1.96
C PHE A 67 -8.04 -3.85 1.25
N LEU A 68 -8.32 -4.02 -0.03
CA LEU A 68 -7.56 -4.89 -0.93
C LEU A 68 -6.36 -4.13 -1.47
N ILE A 69 -5.23 -4.82 -1.51
CA ILE A 69 -4.02 -4.41 -2.22
C ILE A 69 -3.93 -5.25 -3.50
N LEU A 70 -3.78 -4.62 -4.66
CA LEU A 70 -3.53 -5.29 -5.94
C LEU A 70 -2.29 -4.68 -6.59
N GLU A 71 -1.38 -5.52 -7.05
CA GLU A 71 -0.13 -5.13 -7.70
C GLU A 71 -0.03 -5.82 -9.06
N TYR A 72 0.14 -5.06 -10.13
CA TYR A 72 0.35 -5.61 -11.47
C TYR A 72 0.99 -4.56 -12.40
N TYR A 73 1.35 -4.96 -13.63
CA TYR A 73 1.97 -4.07 -14.62
C TYR A 73 0.92 -3.56 -15.62
N PRO A 74 0.36 -2.34 -15.48
CA PRO A 74 -0.71 -1.87 -16.36
C PRO A 74 -0.24 -1.45 -17.75
N GLU A 75 1.07 -1.24 -17.96
CA GLU A 75 1.63 -0.89 -19.26
C GLU A 75 2.22 -2.11 -19.98
N ALA A 76 1.52 -2.57 -21.01
CA ALA A 76 2.13 -3.42 -22.03
C ALA A 76 3.12 -2.57 -22.86
N GLU A 77 4.40 -2.99 -22.85
CA GLU A 77 5.52 -2.48 -23.65
C GLU A 77 5.16 -1.51 -24.80
N GLY A 78 5.54 -0.23 -24.68
CA GLY A 78 5.26 0.75 -25.74
C GLY A 78 5.99 2.10 -25.74
N SER A 79 6.71 2.50 -24.69
CA SER A 79 7.49 3.75 -24.73
C SER A 79 8.97 3.48 -25.04
N GLU A 80 9.36 3.59 -26.32
CA GLU A 80 10.77 3.57 -26.77
C GLU A 80 11.62 4.76 -26.24
N SER A 81 11.17 5.48 -25.20
CA SER A 81 11.74 6.77 -24.79
C SER A 81 12.25 6.86 -23.36
N SER A 82 12.29 5.77 -22.59
CA SER A 82 12.98 5.74 -21.29
C SER A 82 13.73 4.42 -21.09
N ASP A 83 15.02 4.51 -20.73
CA ASP A 83 15.86 3.36 -20.32
C ASP A 83 15.38 2.70 -19.00
N VAL A 84 14.26 3.17 -18.44
CA VAL A 84 13.64 2.64 -17.22
C VAL A 84 12.46 1.78 -17.66
N ARG A 85 12.54 0.47 -17.39
CA ARG A 85 11.39 -0.42 -17.52
C ARG A 85 10.37 -0.01 -16.45
N PRO A 86 9.08 0.16 -16.79
CA PRO A 86 8.06 0.46 -15.79
C PRO A 86 8.00 -0.69 -14.78
N GLY A 87 8.03 -0.34 -13.49
CA GLY A 87 7.79 -1.28 -12.41
C GLY A 87 6.29 -1.63 -12.30
N PRO A 88 5.93 -2.56 -11.40
CA PRO A 88 4.53 -2.81 -11.11
C PRO A 88 3.88 -1.55 -10.50
N GLN A 89 2.58 -1.40 -10.69
CA GLN A 89 1.77 -0.39 -10.05
C GLN A 89 0.92 -1.03 -8.95
N ILE A 90 0.86 -0.40 -7.79
CA ILE A 90 0.04 -0.82 -6.65
C ILE A 90 -1.27 -0.04 -6.66
N PHE A 91 -2.37 -0.73 -6.40
CA PHE A 91 -3.72 -0.20 -6.29
C PHE A 91 -4.33 -0.61 -4.96
N TYR A 92 -4.97 0.33 -4.28
CA TYR A 92 -5.76 0.06 -3.07
C TYR A 92 -7.25 0.22 -3.38
N SER A 93 -8.07 -0.68 -2.83
CA SER A 93 -9.52 -0.44 -2.75
C SER A 93 -9.82 0.52 -1.59
N PRO A 94 -11.00 1.15 -1.55
CA PRO A 94 -11.52 1.68 -0.29
C PRO A 94 -11.69 0.56 0.74
N TYR A 95 -11.91 0.95 2.00
CA TYR A 95 -12.32 0.00 3.04
C TYR A 95 -13.70 -0.57 2.69
N LEU A 96 -13.75 -1.89 2.60
CA LEU A 96 -14.96 -2.65 2.26
C LEU A 96 -15.17 -3.77 3.29
N PRO A 97 -16.43 -4.19 3.52
CA PRO A 97 -16.70 -5.35 4.36
C PRO A 97 -15.93 -6.59 3.87
N ILE A 98 -15.33 -7.34 4.77
CA ILE A 98 -14.47 -8.48 4.40
C ILE A 98 -15.23 -9.52 3.57
N ASN A 99 -16.49 -9.78 3.91
CA ASN A 99 -17.30 -10.73 3.15
C ASN A 99 -17.54 -10.25 1.71
N GLU A 100 -17.75 -8.95 1.52
CA GLU A 100 -17.90 -8.36 0.20
C GLU A 100 -16.61 -8.48 -0.61
N LEU A 101 -15.45 -8.16 -0.01
CA LEU A 101 -14.15 -8.36 -0.65
C LEU A 101 -13.94 -9.82 -1.08
N LEU A 102 -14.14 -10.77 -0.16
CA LEU A 102 -13.92 -12.19 -0.45
C LEU A 102 -14.88 -12.71 -1.53
N GLU A 103 -16.15 -12.27 -1.54
CA GLU A 103 -17.12 -12.63 -2.58
C GLU A 103 -16.74 -12.08 -3.95
N ASN A 104 -16.27 -10.83 -4.02
CA ASN A 104 -15.83 -10.20 -5.26
C ASN A 104 -14.51 -10.78 -5.80
N LEU A 105 -13.61 -11.23 -4.92
CA LEU A 105 -12.30 -11.80 -5.29
C LEU A 105 -12.35 -13.25 -5.70
N GLU A 106 -13.30 -14.04 -5.17
CA GLU A 106 -13.40 -15.48 -5.41
C GLU A 106 -13.35 -15.87 -6.90
N PRO A 107 -14.03 -15.19 -7.84
CA PRO A 107 -13.94 -15.51 -9.27
C PRO A 107 -12.55 -15.34 -9.88
N TYR A 108 -11.68 -14.53 -9.26
CA TYR A 108 -10.34 -14.16 -9.73
C TYR A 108 -9.23 -14.88 -8.96
N MET A 109 -9.54 -15.44 -7.79
CA MET A 109 -8.57 -15.99 -6.84
C MET A 109 -7.56 -16.94 -7.48
N GLU A 110 -8.01 -17.90 -8.29
CA GLU A 110 -7.10 -18.85 -8.94
C GLU A 110 -6.19 -18.18 -9.99
N ARG A 111 -6.69 -17.16 -10.69
CA ARG A 111 -5.87 -16.38 -11.63
C ARG A 111 -4.81 -15.56 -10.90
N MET A 112 -5.18 -14.86 -9.82
CA MET A 112 -4.24 -14.06 -9.03
C MET A 112 -3.16 -14.91 -8.35
N ILE A 113 -3.51 -16.09 -7.84
CA ILE A 113 -2.54 -17.02 -7.23
C ILE A 113 -1.52 -17.46 -8.27
N HIS A 114 -1.97 -17.82 -9.47
CA HIS A 114 -1.13 -18.48 -10.46
C HIS A 114 -0.45 -17.56 -11.46
N ASP A 115 -0.95 -16.36 -11.77
CA ASP A 115 -0.32 -15.47 -12.76
C ASP A 115 0.97 -14.85 -12.20
N GLY A 116 2.07 -14.89 -12.95
CA GLY A 116 3.39 -14.42 -12.51
C GLY A 116 3.51 -12.92 -12.32
N PHE A 117 2.60 -12.11 -12.88
CA PHE A 117 2.68 -10.65 -12.86
C PHE A 117 1.72 -9.98 -11.88
N VAL A 118 1.10 -10.78 -11.01
CA VAL A 118 0.08 -10.31 -10.05
C VAL A 118 0.53 -10.57 -8.63
N GLY A 119 0.51 -9.49 -7.84
CA GLY A 119 0.53 -9.52 -6.38
C GLY A 119 -0.82 -9.08 -5.82
N PHE A 120 -1.23 -9.63 -4.68
CA PHE A 120 -2.47 -9.23 -4.02
C PHE A 120 -2.43 -9.45 -2.51
N GLY A 121 -3.19 -8.65 -1.77
CA GLY A 121 -3.19 -8.71 -0.31
C GLY A 121 -4.40 -8.06 0.33
N LEU A 122 -4.52 -8.23 1.64
CA LEU A 122 -5.50 -7.53 2.46
C LEU A 122 -4.78 -6.83 3.60
N ALA A 123 -5.23 -5.63 3.92
CA ALA A 123 -4.75 -4.88 5.05
C ALA A 123 -5.90 -4.22 5.79
N ASN A 124 -5.71 -4.04 7.09
CA ASN A 124 -6.53 -3.16 7.90
C ASN A 124 -5.58 -2.42 8.83
N ASN A 125 -5.50 -1.10 8.65
CA ASN A 125 -4.62 -0.29 9.45
C ASN A 125 -5.05 -0.36 10.91
N SER A 126 -6.32 -0.15 11.26
CA SER A 126 -6.79 -0.25 12.65
C SER A 126 -6.46 -1.58 13.35
N ALA A 127 -6.47 -2.70 12.61
CA ALA A 127 -6.05 -4.01 13.12
C ALA A 127 -4.52 -4.15 13.27
N GLY A 128 -3.75 -3.25 12.65
CA GLY A 128 -2.30 -3.28 12.58
C GLY A 128 -1.82 -4.57 11.92
N ALA A 129 -2.46 -4.95 10.81
CA ALA A 129 -2.21 -6.21 10.14
C ALA A 129 -2.35 -6.10 8.62
N GLU A 130 -1.40 -6.70 7.91
CA GLU A 130 -1.36 -6.78 6.45
C GLU A 130 -0.84 -8.17 6.05
N LEU A 131 -1.43 -8.76 5.01
CA LEU A 131 -0.92 -9.93 4.31
C LEU A 131 -0.89 -9.63 2.83
N PHE A 132 0.26 -9.84 2.20
CA PHE A 132 0.47 -9.64 0.78
C PHE A 132 1.14 -10.87 0.16
N PHE A 133 0.61 -11.35 -0.95
CA PHE A 133 1.19 -12.40 -1.78
C PHE A 133 1.75 -11.74 -3.04
N SER A 134 3.07 -11.64 -3.15
CA SER A 134 3.73 -10.89 -4.22
C SER A 134 3.81 -11.66 -5.54
N GLU A 135 4.26 -10.97 -6.61
CA GLU A 135 4.64 -11.59 -7.88
C GLU A 135 5.69 -12.71 -7.72
N GLU A 136 6.61 -12.57 -6.77
CA GLU A 136 7.61 -13.58 -6.37
C GLU A 136 7.00 -14.82 -5.68
N LYS A 137 5.68 -14.84 -5.51
CA LYS A 137 4.91 -15.93 -4.87
C LYS A 137 5.37 -16.22 -3.45
N VAL A 138 5.63 -15.14 -2.73
CA VAL A 138 5.96 -15.12 -1.31
C VAL A 138 4.86 -14.39 -0.54
N LEU A 139 4.43 -14.97 0.57
CA LEU A 139 3.53 -14.34 1.51
C LEU A 139 4.34 -13.48 2.48
N THR A 140 4.14 -12.17 2.44
CA THR A 140 4.63 -11.25 3.47
C THR A 140 3.48 -10.85 4.38
N CYS A 141 3.69 -10.90 5.69
CA CYS A 141 2.69 -10.46 6.66
C CYS A 141 3.31 -9.52 7.69
N PHE A 142 2.65 -8.39 7.94
CA PHE A 142 2.97 -7.47 9.03
C PHE A 142 1.90 -7.60 10.11
N SER A 143 2.30 -7.72 11.37
CA SER A 143 1.33 -7.74 12.47
C SER A 143 1.94 -7.35 13.82
N GLY A 144 1.18 -6.60 14.61
CA GLY A 144 1.45 -6.42 16.05
C GLY A 144 1.17 -7.66 16.91
N ASN A 145 0.50 -8.68 16.36
CA ASN A 145 0.16 -9.92 17.06
C ASN A 145 0.79 -11.14 16.39
N HIS A 146 2.12 -11.23 16.51
CA HIS A 146 2.91 -12.32 15.93
C HIS A 146 2.42 -13.73 16.33
N ILE A 147 1.88 -13.90 17.55
CA ILE A 147 1.35 -15.19 18.01
C ILE A 147 0.15 -15.64 17.17
N ARG A 148 -0.76 -14.72 16.80
CA ARG A 148 -1.90 -15.06 15.93
C ARG A 148 -1.45 -15.49 14.54
N ILE A 149 -0.43 -14.85 13.98
CA ILE A 149 0.13 -15.21 12.67
C ILE A 149 0.84 -16.56 12.73
N MET A 150 1.62 -16.83 13.79
CA MET A 150 2.24 -18.14 14.02
C MET A 150 1.20 -19.27 14.14
N ASP A 151 0.10 -19.03 14.86
CA ASP A 151 -1.00 -19.99 14.98
C ASP A 151 -1.70 -20.22 13.63
N LEU A 152 -1.95 -19.16 12.85
CA LEU A 152 -2.50 -19.26 11.51
C LEU A 152 -1.59 -20.10 10.61
N PHE A 153 -0.31 -19.77 10.51
CA PHE A 153 0.66 -20.53 9.71
C PHE A 153 0.78 -21.98 10.16
N SER A 154 0.80 -22.24 11.47
CA SER A 154 0.83 -23.60 11.99
C SER A 154 -0.43 -24.40 11.60
N LYS A 155 -1.61 -23.80 11.57
CA LYS A 155 -2.86 -24.45 11.13
C LYS A 155 -2.85 -24.84 9.65
N HIS A 156 -2.13 -24.08 8.82
CA HIS A 156 -1.92 -24.40 7.40
C HIS A 156 -0.67 -25.26 7.15
N GLY A 157 0.00 -25.73 8.21
CA GLY A 157 1.16 -26.62 8.12
C GLY A 157 2.45 -25.93 7.69
N LEU A 158 2.53 -24.60 7.81
CA LEU A 158 3.77 -23.86 7.60
C LEU A 158 4.58 -23.87 8.90
N HIS A 159 5.81 -24.38 8.83
CA HIS A 159 6.71 -24.45 9.97
C HIS A 159 7.71 -23.31 9.98
N TYR A 160 8.10 -22.86 11.17
CA TYR A 160 9.18 -21.88 11.29
C TYR A 160 10.52 -22.54 10.90
N ASP A 161 11.22 -21.93 9.94
CA ASP A 161 12.58 -22.28 9.58
C ASP A 161 13.43 -20.99 9.42
N PRO A 162 14.45 -20.77 10.27
CA PRO A 162 15.34 -19.62 10.12
C PRO A 162 16.17 -19.64 8.83
N ASN A 163 16.28 -20.80 8.17
CA ASN A 163 16.96 -20.96 6.88
C ASN A 163 15.96 -21.24 5.74
N GLN A 164 14.70 -20.82 5.91
CA GLN A 164 13.66 -20.93 4.88
C GLN A 164 14.18 -20.39 3.54
N LEU A 165 14.00 -21.17 2.49
CA LEU A 165 14.29 -20.76 1.12
C LEU A 165 13.04 -20.20 0.46
N PHE A 166 13.22 -19.18 -0.36
CA PHE A 166 12.18 -18.49 -1.11
C PHE A 166 12.36 -18.71 -2.62
N PRO A 167 11.31 -18.60 -3.45
CA PRO A 167 11.44 -18.64 -4.90
C PRO A 167 12.55 -17.70 -5.43
N SER A 168 12.69 -16.52 -4.82
CA SER A 168 13.73 -15.53 -5.12
C SER A 168 15.17 -15.98 -4.83
N ASP A 169 15.39 -17.05 -4.06
CA ASP A 169 16.71 -17.65 -3.85
C ASP A 169 17.17 -18.51 -5.04
N PHE A 170 16.29 -18.71 -6.02
CA PHE A 170 16.53 -19.50 -7.22
C PHE A 170 16.38 -18.65 -8.47
N GLY A 171 17.18 -18.94 -9.49
CA GLY A 171 16.97 -18.37 -10.82
C GLY A 171 15.63 -18.83 -11.40
N HIS A 172 14.76 -17.89 -11.74
CA HIS A 172 13.42 -18.18 -12.26
C HIS A 172 12.88 -17.05 -13.13
N ASP A 173 11.89 -17.38 -13.96
CA ASP A 173 11.17 -16.45 -14.82
C ASP A 173 9.72 -16.31 -14.32
N HIS A 174 9.16 -15.10 -14.46
CA HIS A 174 7.75 -14.82 -14.22
C HIS A 174 6.97 -15.01 -15.53
N LEU A 175 5.87 -15.76 -15.48
CA LEU A 175 5.05 -16.10 -16.64
C LEU A 175 3.60 -15.68 -16.43
N SER A 176 3.01 -15.09 -17.47
CA SER A 176 1.56 -14.92 -17.51
C SER A 176 0.89 -16.28 -17.75
N LEU A 177 -0.34 -16.44 -17.27
CA LEU A 177 -1.16 -17.61 -17.57
C LEU A 177 -1.30 -17.89 -19.07
N LEU A 178 -1.22 -16.85 -19.92
CA LEU A 178 -1.25 -16.96 -21.38
C LEU A 178 -0.01 -17.65 -21.98
N CYS A 179 1.10 -17.73 -21.24
CA CYS A 179 2.30 -18.43 -21.68
C CYS A 179 2.14 -19.96 -21.64
N HIS A 180 1.12 -20.47 -20.93
CA HIS A 180 0.90 -21.90 -20.75
C HIS A 180 -0.01 -22.48 -21.83
N GLN A 181 0.34 -23.67 -22.32
CA GLN A 181 -0.60 -24.46 -23.11
C GLN A 181 -1.81 -24.84 -22.26
N ARG A 182 -3.00 -24.82 -22.86
CA ARG A 182 -4.27 -25.17 -22.20
C ARG A 182 -4.25 -26.50 -21.45
N SER A 183 -3.50 -27.49 -21.96
CA SER A 183 -3.34 -28.81 -21.32
C SER A 183 -2.52 -28.80 -20.02
N ASN A 184 -1.75 -27.75 -19.79
CA ASN A 184 -0.89 -27.58 -18.63
C ASN A 184 -1.53 -26.69 -17.56
N LEU A 185 -2.68 -26.08 -17.85
CA LEU A 185 -3.46 -25.30 -16.89
C LEU A 185 -4.34 -26.22 -16.03
N PRO A 186 -4.58 -25.88 -14.75
CA PRO A 186 -5.67 -26.42 -13.95
C PRO A 186 -7.00 -26.37 -14.71
N SER A 187 -7.89 -27.33 -14.45
CA SER A 187 -9.12 -27.48 -15.25
C SER A 187 -10.01 -26.24 -15.24
N SER A 188 -10.09 -25.55 -14.11
CA SER A 188 -10.82 -24.29 -13.95
C SER A 188 -10.23 -23.16 -14.79
N LEU A 189 -8.90 -23.00 -14.82
CA LEU A 189 -8.23 -22.02 -15.67
C LEU A 189 -8.27 -22.40 -17.16
N ALA A 190 -8.15 -23.69 -17.48
CA ALA A 190 -8.15 -24.18 -18.86
C ALA A 190 -9.47 -23.88 -19.60
N MET A 191 -10.58 -23.74 -18.88
CA MET A 191 -11.91 -23.43 -19.40
C MET A 191 -12.15 -21.95 -19.71
N LEU A 192 -11.34 -21.05 -19.15
CA LEU A 192 -11.46 -19.61 -19.38
C LEU A 192 -11.00 -19.26 -20.80
N ARG A 193 -11.42 -18.12 -21.36
CA ARG A 193 -10.89 -17.62 -22.63
C ARG A 193 -9.53 -16.94 -22.42
N ASP A 194 -8.83 -16.60 -23.50
CA ASP A 194 -7.53 -15.93 -23.41
C ASP A 194 -7.71 -14.53 -22.78
N ASP A 195 -8.74 -13.78 -23.17
CA ASP A 195 -9.07 -12.48 -22.57
C ASP A 195 -9.36 -12.57 -21.06
N GLU A 196 -9.92 -13.70 -20.60
CA GLU A 196 -10.20 -13.94 -19.17
C GLU A 196 -8.96 -14.40 -18.39
N LEU A 197 -7.93 -14.92 -19.06
CA LEU A 197 -6.64 -15.31 -18.44
C LEU A 197 -5.62 -14.18 -18.42
N ASP A 198 -5.82 -13.15 -19.24
CA ASP A 198 -4.95 -11.99 -19.32
C ASP A 198 -5.05 -11.16 -18.04
N TYR A 199 -3.93 -11.02 -17.32
CA TYR A 199 -3.89 -10.25 -16.08
C TYR A 199 -4.22 -8.78 -16.29
N LEU A 200 -3.90 -8.21 -17.45
CA LEU A 200 -4.28 -6.82 -17.75
C LEU A 200 -5.80 -6.65 -17.70
N ASN A 201 -6.56 -7.62 -18.23
CA ASN A 201 -8.01 -7.54 -18.26
C ASN A 201 -8.60 -7.83 -16.90
N PHE A 202 -8.23 -8.94 -16.25
CA PHE A 202 -8.89 -9.32 -15.00
C PHE A 202 -8.47 -8.42 -13.82
N CYS A 203 -7.28 -7.81 -13.85
CA CYS A 203 -6.88 -6.81 -12.87
C CYS A 203 -7.57 -5.47 -13.15
N ALA A 204 -7.75 -5.06 -14.41
CA ALA A 204 -8.55 -3.88 -14.74
C ALA A 204 -10.02 -4.05 -14.32
N ASP A 205 -10.61 -5.22 -14.57
CA ASP A 205 -11.96 -5.56 -14.12
C ASP A 205 -12.08 -5.47 -12.59
N LEU A 206 -11.10 -6.00 -11.84
CA LEU A 206 -11.06 -5.88 -10.37
C LEU A 206 -10.92 -4.44 -9.90
N ASN A 207 -10.04 -3.67 -10.54
CA ASN A 207 -9.83 -2.24 -10.24
C ASN A 207 -11.13 -1.45 -10.42
N ASP A 208 -11.83 -1.66 -11.55
CA ASP A 208 -13.10 -0.99 -11.83
C ASP A 208 -14.20 -1.46 -10.86
N GLN A 209 -14.27 -2.76 -10.57
CA GLN A 209 -15.30 -3.36 -9.72
C GLN A 209 -15.19 -2.93 -8.25
N LEU A 210 -13.97 -2.73 -7.76
CA LEU A 210 -13.69 -2.35 -6.38
C LEU A 210 -13.33 -0.87 -6.23
N GLU A 211 -13.50 -0.06 -7.27
CA GLU A 211 -13.19 1.38 -7.29
C GLU A 211 -11.76 1.65 -6.77
N MET A 212 -10.80 0.83 -7.21
CA MET A 212 -9.43 0.90 -6.73
C MET A 212 -8.69 2.11 -7.31
N TYR A 213 -7.78 2.66 -6.52
CA TYR A 213 -6.98 3.82 -6.89
C TYR A 213 -5.48 3.51 -6.76
N PRO A 214 -4.65 4.06 -7.66
CA PRO A 214 -3.22 3.81 -7.64
C PRO A 214 -2.55 4.47 -6.42
N VAL A 215 -1.52 3.81 -5.88
CA VAL A 215 -0.71 4.30 -4.76
C VAL A 215 0.76 4.28 -5.15
N ASP A 216 1.49 5.34 -4.81
CA ASP A 216 2.94 5.42 -5.02
C ASP A 216 3.66 4.54 -3.98
N GLU A 217 4.59 3.68 -4.42
CA GLU A 217 5.40 2.81 -3.53
C GLU A 217 6.13 3.60 -2.43
N SER A 218 6.49 4.86 -2.70
CA SER A 218 7.13 5.75 -1.73
C SER A 218 6.24 6.10 -0.52
N LEU A 219 4.94 5.84 -0.62
CA LEU A 219 3.93 6.08 0.41
C LEU A 219 3.44 4.79 1.09
N SER A 220 4.11 3.65 0.87
CA SER A 220 3.82 2.43 1.63
C SER A 220 4.38 2.56 3.06
N PHE A 221 3.49 2.78 4.03
CA PHE A 221 3.83 2.81 5.45
C PHE A 221 2.89 1.93 6.27
N PHE A 222 3.42 1.37 7.35
CA PHE A 222 2.67 0.53 8.28
C PHE A 222 2.74 1.12 9.67
N PHE A 223 1.60 1.32 10.35
CA PHE A 223 1.56 1.62 11.78
C PHE A 223 1.07 0.40 12.58
N SER A 224 1.77 0.07 13.66
CA SER A 224 1.27 -0.98 14.56
C SER A 224 0.00 -0.51 15.28
N GLY A 225 -0.80 -1.45 15.79
CA GLY A 225 -2.02 -1.08 16.54
C GLY A 225 -1.73 -0.22 17.78
N SER A 226 -0.56 -0.38 18.41
CA SER A 226 -0.17 0.48 19.55
C SER A 226 0.24 1.88 19.12
N GLU A 227 0.87 2.02 17.95
CA GLU A 227 1.19 3.31 17.34
C GLU A 227 -0.09 4.06 16.98
N GLN A 228 -1.07 3.36 16.40
CA GLN A 228 -2.37 3.95 16.07
C GLN A 228 -3.14 4.38 17.32
N THR A 229 -3.18 3.53 18.34
CA THR A 229 -3.80 3.91 19.63
C THR A 229 -3.18 5.18 20.22
N GLN A 230 -1.85 5.35 20.09
CA GLN A 230 -1.16 6.56 20.54
C GLN A 230 -1.56 7.79 19.70
N ILE A 231 -1.63 7.64 18.37
CA ILE A 231 -2.07 8.69 17.44
C ILE A 231 -3.51 9.12 17.75
N GLU A 232 -4.44 8.18 17.86
CA GLU A 232 -5.84 8.46 18.21
C GLU A 232 -5.96 9.18 19.54
N THR A 233 -5.19 8.74 20.54
CA THR A 233 -5.18 9.37 21.87
C THR A 233 -4.76 10.83 21.77
N VAL A 234 -3.75 11.14 20.95
CA VAL A 234 -3.29 12.51 20.70
C VAL A 234 -4.37 13.33 19.99
N LEU A 235 -4.99 12.80 18.93
CA LEU A 235 -6.05 13.50 18.18
C LEU A 235 -7.25 13.85 19.07
N LYS A 236 -7.67 12.92 19.95
CA LYS A 236 -8.76 13.13 20.93
C LYS A 236 -8.47 14.24 21.95
N THR A 237 -7.21 14.67 22.12
CA THR A 237 -6.88 15.78 23.03
C THR A 237 -7.26 17.16 22.49
N HIS A 238 -7.52 17.30 21.18
CA HIS A 238 -7.80 18.57 20.55
C HIS A 238 -9.16 18.59 19.86
N ARG A 239 -10.08 19.40 20.37
CA ARG A 239 -11.48 19.48 19.92
C ARG A 239 -11.66 19.66 18.40
N ALA A 240 -10.74 20.34 17.72
CA ALA A 240 -10.87 20.54 16.27
C ALA A 240 -10.44 19.32 15.42
N TYR A 241 -9.84 18.31 16.06
CA TYR A 241 -9.26 17.12 15.44
C TYR A 241 -9.86 15.81 16.00
N GLU A 242 -10.70 15.88 17.04
CA GLU A 242 -11.33 14.72 17.69
C GLU A 242 -12.10 13.85 16.70
N ASP A 243 -12.82 14.46 15.75
CA ASP A 243 -13.59 13.75 14.72
C ASP A 243 -12.69 12.89 13.81
N PHE A 244 -11.42 13.25 13.65
CA PHE A 244 -10.44 12.52 12.84
C PHE A 244 -9.75 11.40 13.63
N ALA A 245 -10.00 11.28 14.93
CA ALA A 245 -9.39 10.26 15.76
C ALA A 245 -10.00 8.87 15.58
N GLU A 246 -11.14 8.78 14.90
CA GLU A 246 -11.77 7.51 14.49
C GLU A 246 -11.48 7.19 13.02
N GLU A 247 -10.88 8.12 12.29
CA GLU A 247 -10.42 7.93 10.91
C GLU A 247 -9.02 7.29 10.88
N ASP A 248 -8.73 6.56 9.80
CA ASP A 248 -7.40 6.01 9.57
C ASP A 248 -6.39 7.14 9.37
N PHE A 249 -5.42 7.26 10.29
CA PHE A 249 -4.38 8.29 10.20
C PHE A 249 -3.55 8.16 8.92
N GLY A 250 -3.46 6.96 8.35
CA GLY A 250 -2.84 6.74 7.05
C GLY A 250 -3.54 7.53 5.93
N THR A 251 -4.86 7.64 5.96
CA THR A 251 -5.62 8.46 5.01
C THR A 251 -5.20 9.92 5.06
N LEU A 252 -4.95 10.49 6.25
CA LEU A 252 -4.47 11.88 6.35
C LEU A 252 -3.08 12.08 5.73
N LEU A 253 -2.20 11.07 5.81
CA LEU A 253 -0.87 11.12 5.20
C LEU A 253 -0.97 11.05 3.67
N LEU A 254 -1.86 10.19 3.15
CA LEU A 254 -2.13 10.08 1.72
C LEU A 254 -2.82 11.34 1.18
N ASP A 255 -3.83 11.88 1.87
CA ASP A 255 -4.52 13.11 1.47
C ASP A 255 -3.56 14.31 1.40
N TRP A 256 -2.53 14.34 2.27
CA TRP A 256 -1.48 15.34 2.18
C TRP A 256 -0.66 15.19 0.91
N ASP A 257 -0.27 13.96 0.56
CA ASP A 257 0.46 13.69 -0.68
C ASP A 257 -0.36 14.08 -1.92
N ASP A 258 -1.63 13.66 -1.96
CA ASP A 258 -2.55 13.97 -3.05
C ASP A 258 -2.72 15.47 -3.24
N PHE A 259 -2.93 16.22 -2.15
CA PHE A 259 -3.00 17.67 -2.19
C PHE A 259 -1.70 18.30 -2.74
N VAL A 260 -0.53 17.77 -2.36
CA VAL A 260 0.76 18.25 -2.87
C VAL A 260 0.91 17.96 -4.36
N SER A 261 0.52 16.77 -4.80
CA SER A 261 0.53 16.33 -6.20
C SER A 261 -0.40 17.20 -7.06
N GLU A 262 -1.62 17.50 -6.60
CA GLU A 262 -2.53 18.46 -7.24
C GLU A 262 -1.89 19.85 -7.36
N CYS A 263 -1.24 20.31 -6.29
CA CYS A 263 -0.52 21.58 -6.25
C CYS A 263 0.66 21.67 -7.22
N GLN A 264 1.31 20.54 -7.53
CA GLN A 264 2.37 20.45 -8.53
C GLN A 264 1.83 20.46 -9.95
N ALA A 265 0.70 19.81 -10.22
CA ALA A 265 0.12 19.73 -11.56
C ALA A 265 -0.54 21.05 -11.99
N SER A 266 -1.67 21.39 -11.37
CA SER A 266 -2.43 22.64 -11.53
C SER A 266 -3.57 22.59 -10.52
N PHE A 267 -3.46 23.32 -9.42
CA PHE A 267 -4.46 23.25 -8.36
C PHE A 267 -5.75 23.94 -8.82
N GLU A 268 -6.79 23.16 -9.13
CA GLU A 268 -8.06 23.66 -9.65
C GLU A 268 -9.06 24.09 -8.57
N GLY A 269 -8.73 23.88 -7.29
CA GLY A 269 -9.57 24.29 -6.18
C GLY A 269 -9.56 25.80 -5.91
N ASP A 270 -10.47 26.24 -5.05
CA ASP A 270 -10.54 27.60 -4.53
C ASP A 270 -9.68 27.80 -3.27
N LEU A 271 -9.73 29.01 -2.70
CA LEU A 271 -8.93 29.32 -1.51
C LEU A 271 -9.38 28.56 -0.25
N TRP A 272 -10.65 28.18 -0.14
CA TRP A 272 -11.13 27.39 0.98
C TRP A 272 -10.62 25.95 0.89
N GLU A 273 -10.65 25.34 -0.30
CA GLU A 273 -10.10 24.00 -0.57
C GLU A 273 -8.59 23.99 -0.31
N TYR A 274 -7.86 24.99 -0.79
CA TYR A 274 -6.43 25.13 -0.52
C TYR A 274 -6.13 25.19 0.99
N ARG A 275 -6.99 25.87 1.77
CA ARG A 275 -6.86 25.92 3.24
C ARG A 275 -7.18 24.59 3.92
N GLN A 276 -8.08 23.78 3.36
CA GLN A 276 -8.31 22.43 3.88
C GLN A 276 -7.06 21.57 3.70
N GLY A 277 -6.41 21.62 2.53
CA GLY A 277 -5.11 20.94 2.32
C GLY A 277 -4.05 21.34 3.34
N LEU A 278 -3.90 22.64 3.63
CA LEU A 278 -2.98 23.10 4.68
C LEU A 278 -3.36 22.61 6.10
N ARG A 279 -4.66 22.48 6.38
CA ARG A 279 -5.15 21.98 7.66
C ARG A 279 -4.78 20.51 7.88
N ILE A 280 -4.75 19.69 6.83
CA ILE A 280 -4.27 18.30 6.90
C ILE A 280 -2.85 18.28 7.47
N ARG A 281 -1.96 19.12 6.92
CA ARG A 281 -0.58 19.20 7.41
C ARG A 281 -0.46 19.71 8.85
N ASP A 282 -1.34 20.62 9.27
CA ASP A 282 -1.43 21.07 10.66
C ASP A 282 -1.81 19.93 11.61
N MET A 283 -2.74 19.05 11.21
CA MET A 283 -3.14 17.88 11.99
C MET A 283 -1.99 16.89 12.12
N ILE A 284 -1.31 16.59 11.02
CA ILE A 284 -0.12 15.71 11.02
C ILE A 284 0.97 16.29 11.94
N GLN A 285 1.25 17.60 11.86
CA GLN A 285 2.24 18.24 12.73
C GLN A 285 1.83 18.17 14.21
N PHE A 286 0.56 18.43 14.50
CA PHE A 286 0.03 18.38 15.87
C PHE A 286 0.22 17.01 16.51
N VAL A 287 -0.01 15.94 15.73
CA VAL A 287 0.24 14.56 16.15
C VAL A 287 1.73 14.34 16.38
N ALA A 288 2.57 14.65 15.38
CA ALA A 288 4.02 14.44 15.46
C ALA A 288 4.69 15.20 16.63
N ASP A 289 4.23 16.41 16.97
CA ASP A 289 4.80 17.22 18.04
C ASP A 289 4.51 16.69 19.45
N GLN A 290 3.50 15.85 19.61
CA GLN A 290 3.10 15.28 20.90
C GLN A 290 3.55 13.84 21.11
N LEU A 291 3.93 13.15 20.04
CA LEU A 291 4.45 11.80 20.10
C LEU A 291 5.94 11.79 20.46
N GLN A 292 6.35 10.70 21.11
CA GLN A 292 7.76 10.45 21.40
C GLN A 292 8.43 9.71 20.24
N THR A 293 9.76 9.75 20.18
CA THR A 293 10.53 8.92 19.25
C THR A 293 10.42 7.44 19.69
N PRO A 294 10.34 6.47 18.74
CA PRO A 294 10.59 6.61 17.30
C PRO A 294 9.37 7.01 16.45
N LEU A 295 8.14 6.93 16.97
CA LEU A 295 6.91 7.14 16.18
C LEU A 295 6.83 8.55 15.58
N ARG A 296 7.29 9.57 16.32
CA ARG A 296 7.44 10.93 15.79
C ARG A 296 8.31 10.99 14.54
N ASP A 297 9.48 10.36 14.59
CA ASP A 297 10.44 10.42 13.48
C ASP A 297 9.89 9.66 12.27
N LYS A 298 9.25 8.51 12.50
CA LYS A 298 8.54 7.76 11.47
C LYS A 298 7.49 8.58 10.72
N ILE A 299 6.62 9.33 11.43
CA ILE A 299 5.62 10.20 10.79
C ILE A 299 6.30 11.31 9.98
N LEU A 300 7.36 11.92 10.52
CA LEU A 300 8.08 12.99 9.84
C LEU A 300 8.85 12.50 8.61
N ASP A 301 9.38 11.28 8.64
CA ASP A 301 10.04 10.64 7.52
C ASP A 301 9.05 10.36 6.38
N ILE A 302 7.83 9.89 6.69
CA ILE A 302 6.77 9.66 5.69
C ILE A 302 6.40 10.95 4.95
N VAL A 303 6.23 12.08 5.67
CA VAL A 303 5.84 13.34 5.03
C VAL A 303 7.00 14.14 4.46
N ALA A 304 8.24 13.67 4.57
CA ALA A 304 9.42 14.42 4.17
C ALA A 304 9.46 14.73 2.66
N ASP A 305 9.18 13.75 1.82
CA ASP A 305 9.12 13.95 0.36
C ASP A 305 7.95 14.86 -0.06
N PRO A 306 6.69 14.61 0.35
CA PRO A 306 5.59 15.54 0.08
C PRO A 306 5.88 16.96 0.57
N ASP A 307 6.49 17.12 1.76
CA ASP A 307 6.89 18.43 2.30
C ASP A 307 7.91 19.14 1.40
N ASP A 308 8.91 18.41 0.89
CA ASP A 308 9.94 18.93 -0.01
C ASP A 308 9.34 19.32 -1.37
N ARG A 309 8.48 18.47 -1.93
CA ARG A 309 7.72 18.72 -3.17
C ARG A 309 6.85 19.97 -3.03
N PHE A 310 6.08 20.09 -1.95
CA PHE A 310 5.25 21.26 -1.68
C PHE A 310 6.09 22.52 -1.52
N ARG A 311 7.19 22.43 -0.76
CA ARG A 311 8.11 23.55 -0.55
C ARG A 311 8.63 24.08 -1.87
N GLN A 312 9.00 23.22 -2.82
CA GLN A 312 9.46 23.61 -4.15
C GLN A 312 8.37 24.32 -4.97
N SER A 313 7.11 23.92 -4.81
CA SER A 313 5.94 24.53 -5.46
C SER A 313 5.58 25.93 -4.93
N LEU A 314 5.97 26.29 -3.71
CA LEU A 314 5.64 27.59 -3.11
C LEU A 314 6.39 28.77 -3.75
N VAL A 315 5.64 29.81 -4.11
CA VAL A 315 6.10 31.15 -4.53
C VAL A 315 5.72 32.22 -3.50
N ASP A 316 6.33 33.41 -3.62
CA ASP A 316 6.07 34.53 -2.71
C ASP A 316 6.23 34.22 -1.22
N ARG A 317 7.22 33.38 -0.87
CA ARG A 317 7.48 32.86 0.49
C ARG A 317 7.76 33.91 1.58
N ARG A 318 7.81 35.19 1.21
CA ARG A 318 7.90 36.35 2.11
C ARG A 318 6.53 36.73 2.68
N LYS A 319 5.45 36.40 1.98
CA LYS A 319 4.06 36.59 2.40
C LYS A 319 3.56 35.33 3.10
N ARG A 320 2.55 35.50 3.95
CA ARG A 320 1.89 34.42 4.67
C ARG A 320 0.41 34.43 4.35
N LEU A 321 -0.12 33.28 3.95
CA LEU A 321 -1.53 33.16 3.57
C LEU A 321 -2.46 33.37 4.75
N ASP A 322 -2.31 32.55 5.79
CA ASP A 322 -3.13 32.61 7.00
C ASP A 322 -2.28 32.43 8.27
N THR A 323 -2.89 32.69 9.42
CA THR A 323 -2.34 32.24 10.72
C THR A 323 -2.81 30.80 10.94
N PRO A 324 -1.91 29.85 11.30
CA PRO A 324 -2.30 28.47 11.60
C PRO A 324 -3.40 28.43 12.68
N ALA A 325 -4.32 27.48 12.58
CA ALA A 325 -5.43 27.34 13.51
C ALA A 325 -4.97 27.05 14.96
N ALA A 326 -3.83 26.36 15.10
CA ALA A 326 -3.12 26.19 16.36
C ALA A 326 -1.71 26.79 16.22
N PRO A 327 -1.27 27.68 17.12
CA PRO A 327 0.06 28.28 17.02
C PRO A 327 1.11 27.19 17.26
N PRO A 328 2.01 26.90 16.29
CA PRO A 328 3.13 26.00 16.55
C PRO A 328 4.04 26.61 17.62
N HIS A 329 4.71 25.73 18.38
CA HIS A 329 5.60 26.14 19.48
C HIS A 329 6.84 26.94 19.02
N ASN A 330 7.14 26.96 17.71
CA ASN A 330 8.17 27.78 17.07
C ASN A 330 7.65 28.30 15.72
N ASP A 331 8.37 29.27 15.14
CA ASP A 331 8.30 29.83 13.77
C ASP A 331 7.14 29.37 12.85
N PRO A 332 6.45 30.28 12.15
CA PRO A 332 5.29 29.92 11.33
C PRO A 332 5.63 28.81 10.34
N PRO A 333 4.78 27.77 10.19
CA PRO A 333 5.12 26.59 9.42
C PRO A 333 5.40 26.95 7.96
N PHE A 334 6.29 26.20 7.31
CA PHE A 334 6.70 26.54 5.95
C PHE A 334 5.53 26.45 4.95
N TRP A 335 4.55 25.57 5.20
CA TRP A 335 3.40 25.38 4.31
C TRP A 335 2.45 26.60 4.25
N TYR A 336 2.54 27.53 5.20
CA TYR A 336 1.86 28.84 5.13
C TYR A 336 2.70 29.96 4.52
N ARG A 337 3.99 29.71 4.23
CA ARG A 337 4.93 30.71 3.72
C ARG A 337 4.88 30.75 2.19
N GLY A 338 3.87 31.42 1.68
CA GLY A 338 3.64 31.61 0.25
C GLY A 338 2.34 30.97 -0.22
N VAL A 339 2.23 30.82 -1.53
CA VAL A 339 1.15 30.11 -2.21
C VAL A 339 1.77 29.26 -3.32
N VAL A 340 1.10 28.20 -3.76
CA VAL A 340 1.61 27.38 -4.87
C VAL A 340 1.80 28.17 -6.16
N ARG A 341 2.76 27.77 -6.99
CA ARG A 341 3.04 28.40 -8.28
C ARG A 341 1.92 28.13 -9.29
N ASN A 342 1.48 26.89 -9.36
CA ASN A 342 0.57 26.39 -10.39
C ASN A 342 -0.89 26.54 -9.90
N GLN A 343 -1.31 27.80 -9.71
CA GLN A 343 -2.66 28.13 -9.28
C GLN A 343 -3.62 28.07 -10.46
N GLY A 344 -4.66 27.26 -10.34
CA GLY A 344 -5.83 27.31 -11.22
C GLY A 344 -6.58 28.64 -11.09
N VAL A 345 -7.57 28.81 -11.96
CA VAL A 345 -8.36 30.05 -12.04
C VAL A 345 -9.08 30.39 -10.72
N PRO A 346 -9.70 29.43 -10.00
CA PRO A 346 -10.44 29.72 -8.78
C PRO A 346 -9.56 30.28 -7.65
N LEU A 347 -8.49 29.57 -7.28
CA LEU A 347 -7.53 30.02 -6.27
C LEU A 347 -6.96 31.41 -6.61
N ARG A 348 -6.50 31.61 -7.84
CA ARG A 348 -5.92 32.89 -8.27
C ARG A 348 -6.91 34.05 -8.12
N ARG A 349 -8.17 33.84 -8.51
CA ARG A 349 -9.25 34.85 -8.36
C ARG A 349 -9.43 35.24 -6.89
N ASP A 350 -9.44 34.27 -5.99
CA ASP A 350 -9.71 34.53 -4.57
C ASP A 350 -8.50 35.15 -3.86
N LEU A 351 -7.28 34.80 -4.26
CA LEU A 351 -6.05 35.50 -3.84
C LEU A 351 -6.04 36.97 -4.29
N ILE A 352 -6.50 37.27 -5.52
CA ILE A 352 -6.66 38.67 -5.98
C ILE A 352 -7.67 39.41 -5.10
N ARG A 353 -8.82 38.80 -4.79
CA ARG A 353 -9.85 39.40 -3.93
C ARG A 353 -9.36 39.69 -2.51
N GLN A 354 -8.48 38.84 -1.99
CA GLN A 354 -7.84 39.06 -0.69
C GLN A 354 -6.64 40.01 -0.73
N GLY A 355 -6.31 40.56 -1.90
CA GLY A 355 -5.21 41.52 -2.04
C GLY A 355 -3.82 40.87 -2.01
N TRP A 356 -3.70 39.56 -2.24
CA TRP A 356 -2.41 38.84 -2.22
C TRP A 356 -1.38 39.45 -3.16
N PHE A 357 -1.81 39.96 -4.32
CA PHE A 357 -0.95 40.57 -5.34
C PHE A 357 -0.79 42.09 -5.19
N GLN A 358 -1.34 42.69 -4.13
CA GLN A 358 -1.07 44.09 -3.79
C GLN A 358 0.31 44.18 -3.13
N ALA A 359 1.10 45.19 -3.53
CA ALA A 359 2.52 45.31 -3.21
C ALA A 359 2.79 45.61 -1.74
#